data_AF-A0A239LLU7-F1
#
_entry.id   AF-A0A239LLU7-F1
#
_cell.length_a   1.000
_cell.length_b   1.000
_cell.length_c   1.000
_cell.angle_alpha   90.00
_cell.angle_beta   90.00
_cell.angle_gamma   90.00
#
_symmetry.space_group_name_H-M   'P 1'
#
loop_
_entity.id
_entity.type
_entity.pdbx_description
1 polymer ?
#
loop_
_entity_poly.entity_id
_entity_poly.type
_entity_poly.pdbx_seq_one_letter_code
_entity_poly.pdbx_strand_id
1 'polypeptide(L)'
;MMLPMPMYQLRIDDVVLAEAELPSDGKAMTWAVRMTTEHRKIVRGRRWQGHRLVSDTWEHRFGGGRGIVDASGDAGTAVAS
;
A
#
# COMPACT_ATOMS: atom_id res chain seq x y z
N MET A 1 1.95 -33.47 -6.64
CA MET A 1 1.45 -32.21 -7.24
C MET A 1 1.99 -31.08 -6.38
N MET A 2 2.77 -30.15 -6.94
CA MET A 2 3.15 -28.92 -6.23
C MET A 2 1.93 -28.01 -6.20
N LEU A 3 1.50 -27.56 -5.02
CA LEU A 3 0.51 -26.50 -4.91
C LEU A 3 1.12 -25.22 -5.52
N PRO A 4 0.35 -24.44 -6.28
CA PRO A 4 0.82 -23.14 -6.77
C PRO A 4 1.24 -22.27 -5.58
N MET A 5 2.39 -21.61 -5.67
CA MET A 5 2.84 -20.71 -4.61
C MET A 5 1.96 -19.46 -4.60
N PRO A 6 1.47 -19.01 -3.44
CA PRO A 6 0.62 -17.83 -3.39
C PRO A 6 1.39 -16.57 -3.77
N MET A 7 0.76 -15.73 -4.58
CA MET A 7 1.27 -14.43 -4.98
C MET A 7 0.90 -13.38 -3.93
N TYR A 8 1.87 -12.56 -3.52
CA TYR A 8 1.66 -11.45 -2.58
C TYR A 8 2.01 -10.13 -3.24
N GLN A 9 1.21 -9.10 -3.01
CA GLN A 9 1.38 -7.77 -3.56
C GLN A 9 1.40 -6.71 -2.46
N LEU A 10 2.33 -5.77 -2.54
CA LEU A 10 2.35 -4.55 -1.75
C LEU A 10 1.66 -3.43 -2.52
N ARG A 11 0.61 -2.81 -1.97
CA ARG A 11 -0.20 -1.81 -2.69
C ARG A 11 -0.35 -0.47 -1.95
N ILE A 12 -0.40 0.61 -2.72
CA ILE A 12 -0.78 1.97 -2.28
C ILE A 12 -1.79 2.54 -3.27
N ASP A 13 -2.96 2.99 -2.79
CA ASP A 13 -3.98 3.69 -3.60
C ASP A 13 -4.15 3.04 -5.00
N ASP A 14 -4.29 1.71 -5.03
CA ASP A 14 -4.40 0.84 -6.21
C ASP A 14 -3.15 0.64 -7.10
N VAL A 15 -2.01 1.24 -6.76
CA VAL A 15 -0.72 0.98 -7.40
C VAL A 15 -0.02 -0.21 -6.73
N VAL A 16 0.43 -1.20 -7.51
CA VAL A 16 1.32 -2.28 -7.05
C VAL A 16 2.75 -1.74 -6.99
N LEU A 17 3.36 -1.81 -5.80
CA LEU A 17 4.74 -1.39 -5.59
C LEU A 17 5.73 -2.54 -5.74
N ALA A 18 5.34 -3.72 -5.27
CA ALA A 18 6.14 -4.93 -5.28
C ALA A 18 5.24 -6.15 -5.28
N GLU A 19 5.72 -7.25 -5.85
CA GLU A 19 5.06 -8.55 -5.79
C GLU A 19 6.07 -9.69 -5.61
N ALA A 20 5.63 -10.79 -4.98
CA ALA A 20 6.46 -11.96 -4.76
C ALA A 20 5.62 -13.22 -4.55
N GLU A 21 6.07 -14.34 -5.11
CA GLU A 21 5.59 -15.67 -4.75
C GLU A 21 6.24 -16.10 -3.44
N LEU A 22 5.43 -16.37 -2.42
CA LEU A 22 5.93 -16.70 -1.08
C LEU A 22 5.23 -17.94 -0.53
N PRO A 23 5.95 -18.82 0.18
CA PRO A 23 5.39 -20.09 0.64
C PRO A 23 4.45 -19.95 1.85
N SER A 24 4.39 -18.78 2.50
CA SER A 24 3.55 -18.55 3.68
C SER A 24 3.36 -17.07 4.02
N ASP A 25 2.28 -16.78 4.75
CA ASP A 25 1.93 -15.44 5.26
C ASP A 25 3.03 -14.84 6.14
N GLY A 26 3.74 -15.66 6.92
CA GLY A 26 4.84 -15.19 7.77
C GLY A 26 6.03 -14.64 6.96
N LYS A 27 6.38 -15.32 5.86
CA LYS A 27 7.37 -14.80 4.91
C LYS A 27 6.83 -13.57 4.17
N ALA A 28 5.54 -13.55 3.85
CA ALA A 28 4.89 -12.39 3.24
C ALA A 28 4.92 -11.15 4.12
N MET A 29 4.65 -11.26 5.42
CA MET A 29 4.72 -10.11 6.33
C MET A 29 6.16 -9.57 6.44
N THR A 30 7.15 -10.45 6.56
CA THR A 30 8.57 -10.07 6.60
C THR A 30 8.98 -9.36 5.31
N TRP A 31 8.58 -9.90 4.17
CA TRP A 31 8.78 -9.31 2.86
C TRP A 31 8.09 -7.94 2.73
N ALA A 32 6.82 -7.83 3.12
CA ALA A 32 6.05 -6.58 3.06
C ALA A 32 6.71 -5.46 3.89
N VAL A 33 7.16 -5.75 5.11
CA VAL A 33 7.89 -4.79 5.96
C VAL A 33 9.19 -4.34 5.29
N ARG A 34 9.96 -5.27 4.71
CA ARG A 34 11.17 -4.96 3.96
C ARG A 34 10.86 -4.06 2.76
N MET A 35 9.88 -4.43 1.94
CA MET A 35 9.48 -3.66 0.76
C MET A 35 8.97 -2.27 1.15
N THR A 36 8.21 -2.12 2.24
CA THR A 36 7.86 -0.77 2.73
C THR A 36 9.06 0.07 3.14
N THR A 37 10.11 -0.55 3.67
CA THR A 37 11.35 0.16 4.03
C THR A 37 12.08 0.63 2.77
N GLU A 38 12.13 -0.20 1.73
CA GLU A 38 12.71 0.13 0.43
C GLU A 38 11.89 1.24 -0.26
N HIS A 39 10.55 1.17 -0.20
CA HIS A 39 9.62 2.14 -0.78
C HIS A 39 9.23 3.28 0.18
N ARG A 40 10.00 3.54 1.25
CA ARG A 40 9.64 4.51 2.31
C ARG A 40 9.27 5.91 1.83
N LYS A 41 9.84 6.36 0.70
CA LYS A 41 9.54 7.68 0.11
C LYS A 41 8.11 7.74 -0.44
N ILE A 42 7.64 6.63 -1.00
CA ILE A 42 6.30 6.48 -1.59
C ILE A 42 5.27 6.22 -0.50
N VAL A 43 5.61 5.36 0.46
CA VAL A 43 4.76 5.01 1.62
C VAL A 43 4.60 6.18 2.60
N ARG A 44 5.49 7.19 2.57
CA ARG A 44 5.62 8.26 3.58
C ARG A 44 4.27 8.79 4.06
N GLY A 45 4.00 8.58 5.35
CA GLY A 45 2.81 9.08 6.04
C GLY A 45 1.55 8.22 5.90
N ARG A 46 1.55 7.21 5.01
CA ARG A 46 0.42 6.28 4.80
C ARG A 46 0.33 5.25 5.92
N ARG A 47 -0.88 4.96 6.39
CA ARG A 47 -1.15 3.88 7.34
C ARG A 47 -1.37 2.55 6.64
N TRP A 48 -0.99 1.46 7.30
CA TRP A 48 -1.41 0.11 6.92
C TRP A 48 -2.92 -0.03 7.07
N GLN A 49 -3.58 -0.60 6.07
CA GLN A 49 -5.02 -0.82 6.06
C GLN A 49 -5.39 -2.30 6.28
N GLY A 50 -4.47 -3.23 6.01
CA GLY A 50 -4.71 -4.65 6.19
C GLY A 50 -4.14 -5.49 5.05
N HIS A 51 -4.45 -6.79 5.10
CA HIS A 51 -4.21 -7.71 4.00
C HIS A 51 -5.49 -8.44 3.62
N ARG A 52 -5.68 -8.75 2.33
CA ARG A 52 -6.84 -9.49 1.84
C ARG A 52 -6.48 -10.35 0.63
N LEU A 53 -7.18 -11.47 0.45
CA LEU A 53 -7.09 -12.27 -0.76
C LEU A 53 -8.03 -11.69 -1.83
N VAL A 54 -7.50 -11.38 -3.01
CA VAL A 54 -8.24 -10.96 -4.20
C VAL A 54 -7.95 -11.97 -5.31
N SER A 55 -8.95 -12.75 -5.69
CA SER A 55 -8.79 -13.91 -6.58
C SER A 55 -7.76 -14.89 -6.01
N ASP A 56 -6.54 -14.89 -6.54
CA ASP A 56 -5.41 -15.75 -6.18
C ASP A 56 -4.24 -14.96 -5.54
N THR A 57 -4.41 -13.65 -5.36
CA THR A 57 -3.35 -12.74 -4.94
C THR A 57 -3.65 -12.11 -3.58
N TRP A 58 -2.72 -12.26 -2.64
CA TRP A 58 -2.78 -11.61 -1.34
C TRP A 58 -2.27 -10.17 -1.44
N GLU A 59 -3.14 -9.20 -1.20
CA GLU A 59 -2.80 -7.79 -1.22
C GLU A 59 -2.52 -7.27 0.19
N HIS A 60 -1.39 -6.60 0.37
CA HIS A 60 -0.97 -5.86 1.55
C HIS A 60 -1.15 -4.36 1.29
N ARG A 61 -2.18 -3.74 1.87
CA ARG A 61 -2.64 -2.38 1.50
C ARG A 61 -2.18 -1.32 2.48
N PHE A 62 -1.68 -0.21 1.93
CA PHE A 62 -1.47 1.05 2.64
C PHE A 62 -2.33 2.14 2.00
N GLY A 63 -2.83 3.05 2.82
CA GLY A 63 -3.61 4.20 2.33
C GLY A 63 -4.07 5.09 3.46
N GLY A 64 -4.39 6.34 3.14
CA GLY A 64 -4.65 7.37 4.16
C GLY A 64 -3.35 7.85 4.77
N GLY A 65 -2.83 8.94 4.21
CA GLY A 65 -1.68 9.65 4.75
C GLY A 65 -2.11 10.90 5.49
N ARG A 66 -1.36 11.29 6.53
CA ARG A 66 -1.50 12.64 7.11
C ARG A 66 -1.14 13.65 6.02
N GLY A 67 -2.16 14.34 5.51
CA GLY A 67 -2.11 15.43 4.54
C GLY A 67 -0.80 15.61 3.77
N ILE A 68 -0.69 15.00 2.59
CA ILE A 68 -0.45 15.88 1.44
C ILE A 68 -1.79 16.56 1.28
N VAL A 69 -1.97 17.70 1.95
CA VAL A 69 -2.99 18.65 1.54
C VAL A 69 -2.71 18.86 0.06
N ASP A 70 -3.72 18.66 -0.77
CA ASP A 70 -3.74 19.20 -2.11
C ASP A 70 -3.22 20.65 -2.04
N ALA A 71 -1.98 20.88 -2.48
CA ALA A 71 -1.52 22.22 -2.83
C ALA A 71 -2.13 22.59 -4.20
N SER A 72 -3.42 22.32 -4.36
CA SER A 72 -4.21 22.46 -5.57
C SER A 72 -5.69 22.45 -5.17
N GLY A 73 -6.17 23.59 -4.66
CA GLY A 73 -7.59 23.86 -4.47
C GLY A 73 -7.96 24.30 -3.05
N ASP A 74 -7.80 25.60 -2.76
CA ASP A 74 -8.98 26.47 -2.73
C ASP A 74 -8.52 27.94 -2.60
N ALA A 75 -8.62 28.67 -3.72
CA ALA A 75 -8.65 30.12 -3.70
C ALA A 75 -10.06 30.53 -3.20
N GLY A 76 -10.30 30.34 -1.90
CA GLY A 76 -11.49 30.82 -1.24
C GLY A 76 -11.37 32.31 -0.96
N THR A 77 -11.79 33.12 -1.92
CA THR A 77 -12.08 34.55 -1.74
C THR A 77 -13.03 34.73 -0.55
N ALA A 78 -12.51 35.17 0.59
CA ALA A 78 -13.32 35.75 1.65
C ALA A 78 -13.48 37.25 1.35
N VAL A 79 -14.50 37.58 0.55
CA VAL A 79 -15.19 38.86 0.69
C VAL A 79 -16.15 38.74 1.87
N ALA A 80 -16.00 39.61 2.86
CA ALA A 80 -17.03 39.87 3.85
C ALA A 80 -17.13 41.39 4.02
N SER A 81 -18.36 41.85 3.81
CA SER A 81 -18.86 43.23 3.73
C SER A 81 -18.64 44.07 4.98
#